data_AF-A0A9E0F4K6-F1
#
_entry.id   AF-A0A9E0F4K6-F1
#
_cell.length_a   1.000
_cell.length_b   1.000
_cell.length_c   1.000
_cell.angle_alpha   90.00
_cell.angle_beta   90.00
_cell.angle_gamma   90.00
#
_symmetry.space_group_name_H-M   'P 1'
#
loop_
_entity.id
_entity.type
_entity.pdbx_description
1 polymer ?
#
loop_
_entity_poly.entity_id
_entity_poly.type
_entity_poly.pdbx_seq_one_letter_code
_entity_poly.pdbx_strand_id
1 'polypeptide(L)'
;MHIKLIAAARFIVWFALCTPAMAQQTDSTKTVSDELQFIDYLINNREFDDALVLLRQPELLTQANTEQTDSIHYLMGWTFYNMKQLDSSIVYFKKISPTSPAYVKGSYYKTFELLYSGRYAEAEVAISNLPVQDSLQQELRLFQQSTGYLLQKKYALFDSAASQFTYTNFACATEQKNLFTYRNELKKVKQRSPVLAGVFSAVLPGSGKLYAGYKGQAIATLMPCVVFGAVAVENYIKDGPKDAKFIAAASVFSIFYVGNIWGSVMSVKTIRTQRNNEIYNSILLDLHIPLRRIFN
;
A
#
# COMPACT_ATOMS: atom_id res chain seq x y z
N MET A 1 95.58 -20.27 45.25
CA MET A 1 96.23 -21.38 45.98
C MET A 1 95.12 -22.25 46.58
N HIS A 2 95.07 -23.52 46.18
CA HIS A 2 94.48 -24.69 46.85
C HIS A 2 93.09 -24.57 47.53
N ILE A 3 92.02 -25.16 46.95
CA ILE A 3 91.54 -26.57 47.04
C ILE A 3 90.48 -26.78 48.14
N LYS A 4 89.25 -27.05 47.67
CA LYS A 4 88.23 -28.04 48.13
C LYS A 4 87.60 -27.84 49.55
N LEU A 5 86.36 -28.24 49.86
CA LEU A 5 85.60 -29.45 49.48
C LEU A 5 84.12 -29.38 50.05
N ILE A 6 83.20 -30.08 49.35
CA ILE A 6 81.91 -30.75 49.75
C ILE A 6 80.56 -30.01 49.97
N ALA A 7 79.58 -30.47 49.16
CA ALA A 7 78.16 -30.80 49.40
C ALA A 7 77.13 -29.68 49.61
N ALA A 8 76.11 -29.62 48.75
CA ALA A 8 74.91 -30.46 48.84
C ALA A 8 73.92 -30.10 47.72
N ALA A 9 73.19 -31.10 47.24
CA ALA A 9 72.27 -31.03 46.10
C ALA A 9 71.03 -30.17 46.35
N ARG A 10 70.58 -29.39 45.35
CA ARG A 10 69.17 -28.96 45.20
C ARG A 10 68.80 -28.80 43.73
N PHE A 11 68.07 -29.80 43.22
CA PHE A 11 67.21 -29.72 42.05
C PHE A 11 66.03 -28.79 42.39
N ILE A 12 65.81 -27.73 41.61
CA ILE A 12 64.59 -26.90 41.71
C ILE A 12 63.67 -27.36 40.58
N VAL A 13 62.63 -28.10 40.95
CA VAL A 13 61.48 -28.41 40.08
C VAL A 13 60.52 -27.22 40.15
N TRP A 14 60.23 -26.64 39.00
CA TRP A 14 59.18 -25.65 38.79
C TRP A 14 57.81 -26.30 39.02
N PHE A 15 57.11 -25.92 40.09
CA PHE A 15 55.72 -26.32 40.31
C PHE A 15 54.80 -25.26 39.68
N ALA A 16 54.06 -25.69 38.66
CA ALA A 16 52.98 -24.91 38.05
C ALA A 16 51.84 -24.73 39.07
N LEU A 17 51.55 -23.49 39.45
CA LEU A 17 50.32 -23.12 40.13
C LEU A 17 49.21 -23.03 39.07
N CYS A 18 48.58 -24.17 38.78
CA CYS A 18 47.25 -24.20 38.17
C CYS A 18 46.22 -23.88 39.26
N THR A 19 45.83 -22.62 39.39
CA THR A 19 44.54 -22.30 39.98
C THR A 19 43.46 -22.57 38.93
N PRO A 20 42.45 -23.41 39.19
CA PRO A 20 41.30 -23.46 38.32
C PRO A 20 40.56 -22.13 38.51
N ALA A 21 40.69 -21.24 37.53
CA ALA A 21 39.69 -20.20 37.36
C ALA A 21 38.37 -20.93 37.16
N MET A 22 37.49 -20.88 38.17
CA MET A 22 36.09 -21.20 37.95
C MET A 22 35.59 -20.18 36.94
N ALA A 23 35.55 -20.58 35.67
CA ALA A 23 34.72 -19.91 34.69
C ALA A 23 33.30 -20.01 35.26
N GLN A 24 32.80 -18.90 35.81
CA GLN A 24 31.37 -18.71 35.91
C GLN A 24 30.87 -18.76 34.47
N GLN A 25 30.35 -19.92 34.09
CA GLN A 25 29.46 -20.06 32.97
C GLN A 25 28.23 -19.23 33.34
N THR A 26 28.25 -17.94 33.01
CA THR A 26 27.02 -17.15 32.96
C THR A 26 26.19 -17.81 31.88
N ASP A 27 25.35 -18.74 32.32
CA ASP A 27 24.26 -19.34 31.57
C ASP A 27 23.23 -18.24 31.31
N SER A 28 23.57 -17.32 30.41
CA SER A 28 22.61 -16.41 29.82
C SER A 28 21.93 -17.17 28.69
N THR A 29 21.15 -18.20 29.02
CA THR A 29 20.11 -18.65 28.10
C THR A 29 19.17 -17.46 27.93
N LYS A 30 19.38 -16.67 26.87
CA LYS A 30 18.42 -15.66 26.44
C LYS A 30 17.09 -16.39 26.27
N THR A 31 16.08 -15.94 26.98
CA THR A 31 14.77 -16.54 26.84
C THR A 31 14.17 -16.10 25.50
N VAL A 32 13.27 -16.90 24.93
CA VAL A 32 12.50 -16.51 23.75
C VAL A 32 11.85 -15.14 23.95
N SER A 33 11.40 -14.84 25.16
CA SER A 33 10.80 -13.53 25.49
C SER A 33 11.79 -12.37 25.37
N ASP A 34 13.04 -12.53 25.83
CA ASP A 34 14.08 -11.51 25.68
C ASP A 34 14.42 -11.26 24.20
N GLU A 35 14.42 -12.35 23.42
CA GLU A 35 14.69 -12.29 21.98
C GLU A 35 13.57 -11.57 21.23
N LEU A 36 12.29 -11.82 21.58
CA LEU A 36 11.15 -11.11 21.01
C LEU A 36 11.15 -9.61 21.37
N GLN A 37 11.57 -9.24 22.58
CA GLN A 37 11.73 -7.83 22.95
C GLN A 37 12.81 -7.14 22.12
N PHE A 38 13.94 -7.83 21.89
CA PHE A 38 15.00 -7.31 21.03
C PHE A 38 14.54 -7.17 19.57
N ILE A 39 13.79 -8.14 19.05
CA ILE A 39 13.20 -8.07 17.72
C ILE A 39 12.23 -6.88 17.61
N ASP A 40 11.35 -6.68 18.60
CA ASP A 40 10.44 -5.52 18.61
C ASP A 40 11.22 -4.19 18.61
N TYR A 41 12.32 -4.12 19.38
CA TYR A 41 13.23 -2.98 19.34
C TYR A 41 13.80 -2.74 17.93
N LEU A 42 14.27 -3.79 17.23
CA LEU A 42 14.78 -3.65 15.86
C LEU A 42 13.69 -3.12 14.91
N ILE A 43 12.47 -3.65 15.01
CA ILE A 43 11.34 -3.22 14.19
C ILE A 43 11.02 -1.74 14.44
N ASN A 44 10.98 -1.31 15.70
CA ASN A 44 10.72 0.08 16.08
C ASN A 44 11.81 1.04 15.58
N ASN A 45 13.06 0.56 15.44
CA ASN A 45 14.17 1.31 14.84
C ASN A 45 14.26 1.17 13.31
N ARG A 46 13.28 0.51 12.67
CA ARG A 46 13.22 0.27 11.22
C ARG A 46 14.28 -0.67 10.66
N GLU A 47 14.92 -1.46 11.52
CA GLU A 47 15.87 -2.52 11.13
C GLU A 47 15.10 -3.81 10.79
N PHE A 48 14.31 -3.75 9.71
CA PHE A 48 13.35 -4.79 9.36
C PHE A 48 14.01 -6.09 8.86
N ASP A 49 15.09 -5.98 8.10
CA ASP A 49 15.78 -7.15 7.56
C ASP A 49 16.43 -7.97 8.68
N ASP A 50 17.07 -7.30 9.64
CA ASP A 50 17.65 -7.95 10.83
C ASP A 50 16.57 -8.59 11.70
N ALA A 51 15.45 -7.88 11.92
CA ALA A 51 14.31 -8.44 12.63
C ALA A 51 13.78 -9.72 11.94
N LEU A 52 13.67 -9.73 10.61
CA LEU A 52 13.25 -10.91 9.85
C LEU A 52 14.23 -12.06 9.91
N VAL A 53 15.54 -11.78 9.94
CA VAL A 53 16.57 -12.82 10.12
C VAL A 53 16.34 -13.53 11.45
N LEU A 54 16.16 -12.79 12.54
CA LEU A 54 15.92 -13.35 13.86
C LEU A 54 14.58 -14.09 13.96
N LEU A 55 13.49 -13.50 13.43
CA LEU A 55 12.15 -14.12 13.44
C LEU A 55 12.07 -15.44 12.67
N ARG A 56 13.04 -15.71 11.79
CA ARG A 56 13.11 -16.94 10.98
C ARG A 56 14.08 -17.97 11.54
N GLN A 57 14.75 -17.70 12.66
CA GLN A 57 15.68 -18.65 13.24
C GLN A 57 14.95 -19.91 13.71
N PRO A 58 15.40 -21.11 13.29
CA PRO A 58 14.79 -22.37 13.72
C PRO A 58 14.78 -22.54 15.24
N GLU A 59 15.81 -22.05 15.92
CA GLU A 59 15.95 -22.13 17.38
C GLU A 59 14.83 -21.37 18.07
N LEU A 60 14.56 -20.13 17.66
CA LEU A 60 13.46 -19.32 18.17
C LEU A 60 12.11 -20.00 17.96
N LEU A 61 11.87 -20.54 16.76
CA LEU A 61 10.60 -21.19 16.40
C LEU A 61 10.36 -22.51 17.14
N THR A 62 11.42 -23.26 17.45
CA THR A 62 11.32 -24.56 18.12
C THR A 62 11.18 -24.44 19.63
N GLN A 63 11.70 -23.36 20.23
CA GLN A 63 11.64 -23.11 21.66
C GLN A 63 10.39 -22.31 22.09
N ALA A 64 9.72 -21.65 21.14
CA ALA A 64 8.53 -20.85 21.42
C ALA A 64 7.35 -21.72 21.86
N ASN A 65 6.67 -21.29 22.93
CA ASN A 65 5.35 -21.80 23.27
C ASN A 65 4.26 -21.24 22.33
N THR A 66 3.01 -21.65 22.52
CA THR A 66 1.88 -21.21 21.66
C THR A 66 1.70 -19.69 21.64
N GLU A 67 1.76 -19.03 22.81
CA GLU A 67 1.58 -17.58 22.92
C GLU A 67 2.74 -16.83 22.24
N GLN A 68 3.98 -17.28 22.48
CA GLN A 68 5.18 -16.75 21.83
C GLN A 68 5.15 -16.97 20.32
N THR A 69 4.60 -18.09 19.85
CA THR A 69 4.41 -18.36 18.41
C THR A 69 3.45 -17.35 17.78
N ASP A 70 2.36 -17.00 18.47
CA ASP A 70 1.45 -15.94 18.01
C ASP A 70 2.14 -14.57 18.01
N SER A 71 2.98 -14.27 19.01
CA SER A 71 3.81 -13.06 19.02
C SER A 71 4.77 -13.03 17.83
N ILE A 72 5.44 -14.14 17.51
CA ILE A 72 6.32 -14.26 16.34
C ILE A 72 5.52 -14.00 15.05
N HIS A 73 4.37 -14.65 14.87
CA HIS A 73 3.52 -14.42 13.70
C HIS A 73 3.07 -12.96 13.59
N TYR A 74 2.70 -12.33 14.70
CA TYR A 74 2.35 -10.93 14.73
C TYR A 74 3.52 -10.03 14.34
N LEU A 75 4.70 -10.24 14.92
CA LEU A 75 5.90 -9.46 14.59
C LEU A 75 6.29 -9.65 13.13
N MET A 76 6.26 -10.87 12.59
CA MET A 76 6.50 -11.11 11.16
C MET A 76 5.52 -10.36 10.28
N GLY A 77 4.22 -10.44 10.58
CA GLY A 77 3.18 -9.68 9.87
C GLY A 77 3.45 -8.18 9.92
N TRP A 78 3.74 -7.67 11.11
CA TRP A 78 4.05 -6.26 11.35
C TRP A 78 5.32 -5.79 10.61
N THR A 79 6.37 -6.61 10.56
CA THR A 79 7.59 -6.30 9.81
C THR A 79 7.30 -6.24 8.31
N PHE A 80 6.62 -7.24 7.74
CA PHE A 80 6.25 -7.23 6.33
C PHE A 80 5.33 -6.06 5.96
N TYR A 81 4.39 -5.72 6.84
CA TYR A 81 3.53 -4.55 6.71
C TYR A 81 4.35 -3.27 6.55
N ASN A 82 5.33 -3.05 7.44
CA ASN A 82 6.21 -1.87 7.39
C ASN A 82 7.14 -1.87 6.15
N MET A 83 7.51 -3.04 5.64
CA MET A 83 8.23 -3.21 4.37
C MET A 83 7.34 -3.08 3.13
N LYS A 84 6.02 -2.87 3.29
CA LYS A 84 5.01 -2.81 2.22
C LYS A 84 4.84 -4.13 1.45
N GLN A 85 5.23 -5.26 2.04
CA GLN A 85 5.06 -6.60 1.48
C GLN A 85 3.73 -7.21 1.95
N LEU A 86 2.62 -6.72 1.37
CA LEU A 86 1.28 -6.98 1.91
C LEU A 86 0.89 -8.47 1.88
N ASP A 87 1.25 -9.21 0.83
CA ASP A 87 0.90 -10.64 0.76
C ASP A 87 1.56 -11.46 1.87
N SER A 88 2.85 -11.22 2.14
CA SER A 88 3.55 -11.85 3.26
C SER A 88 2.93 -11.45 4.59
N SER A 89 2.64 -10.16 4.78
CA SER A 89 2.00 -9.63 5.99
C SER A 89 0.66 -10.33 6.27
N ILE A 90 -0.23 -10.38 5.27
CA ILE A 90 -1.53 -11.05 5.35
C ILE A 90 -1.37 -12.53 5.75
N VAL A 91 -0.39 -13.24 5.18
CA VAL A 91 -0.13 -14.65 5.50
C VAL A 91 0.21 -14.82 6.97
N TYR A 92 1.06 -13.97 7.54
CA TYR A 92 1.46 -14.09 8.94
C TYR A 92 0.37 -13.61 9.90
N PHE A 93 -0.33 -12.52 9.60
CA PHE A 93 -1.50 -12.12 10.40
C PHE A 93 -2.63 -13.16 10.39
N LYS A 94 -2.77 -13.96 9.31
CA LYS A 94 -3.72 -15.07 9.26
C LYS A 94 -3.37 -16.22 10.21
N LYS A 95 -2.09 -16.38 10.59
CA LYS A 95 -1.62 -17.46 11.47
C LYS A 95 -1.82 -17.19 12.95
N ILE A 96 -2.15 -15.95 13.34
CA ILE A 96 -2.38 -15.59 14.74
C ILE A 96 -3.66 -16.26 15.24
N SER A 97 -3.57 -16.98 16.36
CA SER A 97 -4.73 -17.61 17.01
C SER A 97 -5.77 -16.58 17.47
N PRO A 98 -7.09 -16.86 17.34
CA PRO A 98 -8.16 -16.01 17.88
C PRO A 98 -8.08 -15.72 19.39
N THR A 99 -7.38 -16.56 20.15
CA THR A 99 -7.18 -16.40 21.60
C THR A 99 -6.01 -15.48 21.94
N SER A 100 -5.17 -15.13 20.96
CA SER A 100 -4.00 -14.26 21.18
C SER A 100 -4.43 -12.81 21.43
N PRO A 101 -3.80 -12.10 22.37
CA PRO A 101 -3.98 -10.65 22.52
C PRO A 101 -3.68 -9.87 21.22
N ALA A 102 -2.80 -10.39 20.37
CA ALA A 102 -2.42 -9.76 19.10
C ALA A 102 -3.46 -9.94 17.98
N TYR A 103 -4.44 -10.84 18.15
CA TYR A 103 -5.37 -11.24 17.11
C TYR A 103 -6.22 -10.10 16.56
N VAL A 104 -6.77 -9.27 17.46
CA VAL A 104 -7.66 -8.16 17.09
C VAL A 104 -6.90 -7.15 16.24
N LYS A 105 -5.76 -6.65 16.72
CA LYS A 105 -4.90 -5.71 16.00
C LYS A 105 -4.45 -6.30 14.65
N GLY A 106 -3.89 -7.51 14.66
CA GLY A 106 -3.44 -8.18 13.43
C GLY A 106 -4.56 -8.37 12.40
N SER A 107 -5.76 -8.70 12.84
CA SER A 107 -6.90 -8.92 11.94
C SER A 107 -7.46 -7.62 11.34
N TYR A 108 -7.44 -6.50 12.06
CA TYR A 108 -7.81 -5.20 11.49
C TYR A 108 -6.80 -4.72 10.44
N TYR A 109 -5.50 -4.91 10.67
CA TYR A 109 -4.45 -4.61 9.68
C TYR A 109 -4.55 -5.54 8.47
N LYS A 110 -4.68 -6.85 8.68
CA LYS A 110 -4.94 -7.83 7.60
C LYS A 110 -6.14 -7.43 6.74
N THR A 111 -7.24 -7.02 7.36
CA THR A 111 -8.46 -6.59 6.64
C THR A 111 -8.18 -5.32 5.83
N PHE A 112 -7.49 -4.35 6.39
CA PHE A 112 -7.02 -3.16 5.67
C PHE A 112 -6.18 -3.53 4.44
N GLU A 113 -5.21 -4.43 4.59
CA GLU A 113 -4.33 -4.86 3.50
C GLU A 113 -5.09 -5.60 2.39
N LEU A 114 -6.07 -6.42 2.76
CA LEU A 114 -6.96 -7.09 1.79
C LEU A 114 -7.80 -6.07 1.02
N LEU A 115 -8.35 -5.06 1.69
CA LEU A 115 -9.09 -3.97 1.05
C LEU A 115 -8.19 -3.13 0.13
N TYR A 116 -6.98 -2.79 0.59
CA TYR A 116 -5.97 -2.06 -0.18
C TYR A 116 -5.57 -2.81 -1.45
N SER A 117 -5.43 -4.14 -1.36
CA SER A 117 -5.04 -5.01 -2.47
C SER A 117 -6.21 -5.41 -3.38
N GLY A 118 -7.43 -4.90 -3.13
CA GLY A 118 -8.62 -5.22 -3.91
C GLY A 118 -9.19 -6.63 -3.68
N ARG A 119 -8.72 -7.36 -2.67
CA ARG A 119 -9.16 -8.71 -2.28
C ARG A 119 -10.44 -8.63 -1.43
N TYR A 120 -11.48 -8.01 -1.98
CA TYR A 120 -12.66 -7.60 -1.22
C TYR A 120 -13.46 -8.76 -0.61
N ALA A 121 -13.54 -9.90 -1.29
CA ALA A 121 -14.26 -11.08 -0.77
C ALA A 121 -13.57 -11.65 0.47
N GLU A 122 -12.24 -11.73 0.47
CA GLU A 122 -11.48 -12.17 1.63
C GLU A 122 -11.55 -11.16 2.78
N ALA A 123 -11.54 -9.86 2.46
CA ALA A 123 -11.74 -8.81 3.46
C ALA A 123 -13.12 -8.92 4.13
N GLU A 124 -14.18 -9.18 3.35
CA GLU A 124 -15.54 -9.36 3.85
C GLU A 124 -15.63 -10.57 4.81
N VAL A 125 -15.02 -11.70 4.45
CA VAL A 125 -14.96 -12.87 5.34
C VAL A 125 -14.14 -12.55 6.61
N ALA A 126 -13.00 -11.90 6.46
CA ALA A 126 -12.13 -11.56 7.59
C ALA A 126 -12.83 -10.64 8.59
N ILE A 127 -13.56 -9.64 8.11
CA ILE A 127 -14.21 -8.65 8.96
C ILE A 127 -15.48 -9.16 9.63
N SER A 128 -16.28 -10.00 8.95
CA SER A 128 -17.48 -10.57 9.54
C SER A 128 -17.18 -11.51 10.70
N ASN A 129 -16.02 -12.17 10.69
CA ASN A 129 -15.58 -13.11 11.73
C ASN A 129 -14.76 -12.44 12.85
N LEU A 130 -14.55 -11.12 12.78
CA LEU A 130 -13.81 -10.40 13.83
C LEU A 130 -14.64 -10.36 15.13
N PRO A 131 -14.09 -10.81 16.27
CA PRO A 131 -14.73 -10.64 17.56
C PRO A 131 -14.81 -9.15 17.88
N VAL A 132 -15.94 -8.74 18.44
CA VAL A 132 -16.17 -7.37 18.89
C VAL A 132 -16.38 -7.41 20.39
N GLN A 133 -15.47 -6.77 21.13
CA GLN A 133 -15.49 -6.76 22.59
C GLN A 133 -16.07 -5.46 23.16
N ASP A 134 -15.95 -4.36 22.43
CA ASP A 134 -16.35 -3.02 22.87
C ASP A 134 -16.97 -2.21 21.73
N SER A 135 -17.48 -1.01 22.07
CA SER A 135 -18.11 -0.11 21.11
C SER A 135 -17.15 0.44 20.05
N LEU A 136 -15.87 0.60 20.39
CA LEU A 136 -14.84 1.09 19.47
C LEU A 136 -14.56 0.06 18.37
N GLN A 137 -14.40 -1.21 18.74
CA GLN A 137 -14.23 -2.32 17.81
C GLN A 137 -15.47 -2.49 16.92
N GLN A 138 -16.67 -2.34 17.49
CA GLN A 138 -17.91 -2.36 16.71
C GLN A 138 -17.91 -1.28 15.63
N GLU A 139 -17.59 -0.04 16.01
CA GLU A 139 -17.52 1.09 15.08
C GLU A 139 -16.44 0.90 14.02
N LEU A 140 -15.25 0.44 14.41
CA LEU A 140 -14.15 0.21 13.48
C LEU A 140 -14.47 -0.92 12.49
N ARG A 141 -15.15 -1.97 12.94
CA ARG A 141 -15.64 -3.07 12.09
C ARG A 141 -16.66 -2.54 11.07
N LEU A 142 -17.66 -1.79 11.51
CA LEU A 142 -18.64 -1.18 10.62
C LEU A 142 -17.97 -0.24 9.61
N PHE A 143 -16.97 0.53 10.04
CA PHE A 143 -16.23 1.45 9.18
C PHE A 143 -15.46 0.73 8.07
N GLN A 144 -14.67 -0.29 8.39
CA GLN A 144 -13.95 -1.07 7.40
C GLN A 144 -14.91 -1.86 6.48
N GLN A 145 -16.03 -2.38 7.01
CA GLN A 145 -17.03 -3.10 6.20
C GLN A 145 -17.71 -2.17 5.20
N SER A 146 -18.16 -1.00 5.67
CA SER A 146 -18.74 0.04 4.82
C SER A 146 -17.74 0.49 3.75
N THR A 147 -16.47 0.66 4.13
CA THR A 147 -15.39 0.99 3.19
C THR A 147 -15.26 -0.07 2.08
N GLY A 148 -15.29 -1.36 2.45
CA GLY A 148 -15.28 -2.46 1.48
C GLY A 148 -16.46 -2.44 0.51
N TYR A 149 -17.67 -2.09 0.98
CA TYR A 149 -18.83 -1.91 0.11
C TYR A 149 -18.68 -0.69 -0.81
N LEU A 150 -18.12 0.40 -0.31
CA LEU A 150 -17.94 1.62 -1.08
C LEU A 150 -16.91 1.45 -2.21
N LEU A 151 -15.78 0.80 -1.94
CA LEU A 151 -14.74 0.51 -2.95
C LEU A 151 -15.27 -0.38 -4.09
N GLN A 152 -16.23 -1.24 -3.78
CA GLN A 152 -16.95 -2.08 -4.76
C GLN A 152 -18.15 -1.37 -5.41
N LYS A 153 -18.41 -0.09 -5.08
CA LYS A 153 -19.60 0.67 -5.51
C LYS A 153 -20.94 0.01 -5.16
N LYS A 154 -20.96 -0.85 -4.12
CA LYS A 154 -22.18 -1.50 -3.59
C LYS A 154 -22.93 -0.52 -2.68
N TYR A 155 -23.48 0.54 -3.27
CA TYR A 155 -24.02 1.69 -2.52
C TYR A 155 -25.15 1.32 -1.55
N ALA A 156 -26.02 0.38 -1.91
CA ALA A 156 -27.11 -0.03 -1.02
C ALA A 156 -26.60 -0.72 0.26
N LEU A 157 -25.60 -1.61 0.12
CA LEU A 157 -24.96 -2.26 1.27
C LEU A 157 -24.17 -1.25 2.10
N PHE A 158 -23.48 -0.31 1.44
CA PHE A 158 -22.84 0.81 2.12
C PHE A 158 -23.85 1.60 2.96
N ASP A 159 -24.98 2.02 2.37
CA ASP A 159 -25.98 2.83 3.06
C ASP A 159 -26.57 2.08 4.26
N SER A 160 -26.77 0.78 4.13
CA SER A 160 -27.28 -0.08 5.21
C SER A 160 -26.27 -0.31 6.34
N ALA A 161 -24.97 -0.35 6.03
CA ALA A 161 -23.92 -0.52 7.03
C ALA A 161 -23.58 0.81 7.72
N ALA A 162 -23.44 1.88 6.94
CA ALA A 162 -23.07 3.21 7.41
C ALA A 162 -24.19 3.91 8.19
N SER A 163 -25.47 3.48 8.03
CA SER A 163 -26.57 3.96 8.87
C SER A 163 -26.42 3.56 10.35
N GLN A 164 -25.58 2.57 10.65
CA GLN A 164 -25.30 2.10 12.01
C GLN A 164 -24.16 2.87 12.67
N PHE A 165 -23.53 3.84 11.99
CA PHE A 165 -22.49 4.67 12.60
C PHE A 165 -23.08 5.53 13.71
N THR A 166 -22.57 5.34 14.92
CA THR A 166 -22.93 6.13 16.10
C THR A 166 -22.11 7.41 16.22
N TYR A 167 -20.93 7.47 15.57
CA TYR A 167 -19.96 8.56 15.65
C TYR A 167 -19.52 8.89 17.09
N THR A 168 -19.69 7.95 18.00
CA THR A 168 -19.37 8.14 19.43
C THR A 168 -17.87 8.07 19.67
N ASN A 169 -17.14 7.32 18.84
CA ASN A 169 -15.70 7.21 18.94
C ASN A 169 -14.99 8.22 18.03
N PHE A 170 -14.41 9.25 18.65
CA PHE A 170 -13.67 10.30 17.95
C PHE A 170 -12.48 9.79 17.12
N ALA A 171 -11.96 8.60 17.43
CA ALA A 171 -10.85 7.99 16.70
C ALA A 171 -11.15 7.73 15.21
N CYS A 172 -12.41 7.48 14.85
CA CYS A 172 -12.86 7.19 13.48
C CYS A 172 -14.06 8.01 12.98
N ALA A 173 -14.69 8.83 13.83
CA ALA A 173 -15.92 9.55 13.48
C ALA A 173 -15.76 10.50 12.27
N THR A 174 -14.61 11.15 12.13
CA THR A 174 -14.33 12.06 10.99
C THR A 174 -14.27 11.26 9.69
N GLU A 175 -13.52 10.16 9.69
CA GLU A 175 -13.31 9.30 8.53
C GLU A 175 -14.61 8.58 8.13
N GLN A 176 -15.44 8.17 9.09
CA GLN A 176 -16.79 7.67 8.84
C GLN A 176 -17.66 8.70 8.08
N LYS A 177 -17.60 9.98 8.47
CA LYS A 177 -18.33 11.06 7.77
C LYS A 177 -17.78 11.27 6.36
N ASN A 178 -16.46 11.21 6.19
CA ASN A 178 -15.82 11.36 4.89
C ASN A 178 -16.27 10.28 3.89
N LEU A 179 -16.59 9.06 4.34
CA LEU A 179 -17.14 8.02 3.45
C LEU A 179 -18.42 8.45 2.73
N PHE A 180 -19.30 9.23 3.37
CA PHE A 180 -20.49 9.77 2.70
C PHE A 180 -20.13 10.81 1.64
N THR A 181 -19.12 11.65 1.90
CA THR A 181 -18.57 12.58 0.91
C THR A 181 -18.04 11.81 -0.30
N TYR A 182 -17.19 10.80 -0.08
CA TYR A 182 -16.64 9.97 -1.15
C TYR A 182 -17.71 9.21 -1.92
N ARG A 183 -18.73 8.67 -1.26
CA ARG A 183 -19.89 8.07 -1.92
C ARG A 183 -20.57 9.04 -2.87
N ASN A 184 -20.81 10.27 -2.43
CA ASN A 184 -21.45 11.29 -3.25
C ASN A 184 -20.56 11.71 -4.42
N GLU A 185 -19.25 11.79 -4.23
CA GLU A 185 -18.28 12.04 -5.30
C GLU A 185 -18.26 10.91 -6.34
N LEU A 186 -18.20 9.65 -5.89
CA LEU A 186 -18.24 8.47 -6.78
C LEU A 186 -19.52 8.44 -7.63
N LYS A 187 -20.67 8.78 -7.05
CA LYS A 187 -21.94 8.91 -7.78
C LYS A 187 -21.94 10.06 -8.79
N LYS A 188 -21.19 11.14 -8.54
CA LYS A 188 -21.05 12.29 -9.44
C LYS A 188 -20.07 12.06 -10.59
N VAL A 189 -19.26 11.00 -10.56
CA VAL A 189 -18.32 10.67 -11.65
C VAL A 189 -19.11 10.34 -12.92
N LYS A 190 -19.21 11.32 -13.83
CA LYS A 190 -19.98 11.20 -15.07
C LYS A 190 -19.42 10.11 -15.98
N GLN A 191 -20.29 9.22 -16.44
CA GLN A 191 -19.95 8.23 -17.46
C GLN A 191 -20.06 8.83 -18.87
N ARG A 192 -19.18 9.78 -19.20
CA ARG A 192 -19.11 10.36 -20.55
C ARG A 192 -18.76 9.30 -21.60
N SER A 193 -19.33 9.40 -22.80
CA SER A 193 -19.13 8.42 -23.88
C SER A 193 -17.82 8.70 -24.64
N PRO A 194 -16.89 7.73 -24.76
CA PRO A 194 -15.69 7.87 -25.59
C PRO A 194 -16.03 8.06 -27.07
N VAL A 195 -17.04 7.36 -27.58
CA VAL A 195 -17.47 7.46 -29.00
C VAL A 195 -17.95 8.87 -29.30
N LEU A 196 -18.76 9.45 -28.42
CA LEU A 196 -19.28 10.81 -28.61
C LEU A 196 -18.13 11.85 -28.61
N ALA A 197 -17.10 11.64 -27.78
CA ALA A 197 -15.91 12.48 -27.82
C ALA A 197 -15.15 12.38 -29.15
N GLY A 198 -15.07 11.17 -29.73
CA GLY A 198 -14.52 10.97 -31.07
C GLY A 198 -15.31 11.70 -32.14
N VAL A 199 -16.65 11.56 -32.13
CA VAL A 199 -17.55 12.25 -33.08
C VAL A 199 -17.40 13.77 -32.98
N PHE A 200 -17.39 14.33 -31.76
CA PHE A 200 -17.15 15.76 -31.60
C PHE A 200 -15.80 16.17 -32.18
N SER A 201 -14.72 15.46 -31.86
CA SER A 201 -13.39 15.74 -32.44
C SER A 201 -13.34 15.61 -33.97
N ALA A 202 -14.14 14.72 -34.56
CA ALA A 202 -14.25 14.55 -36.00
C ALA A 202 -15.05 15.66 -36.69
N VAL A 203 -15.88 16.40 -35.94
CA VAL A 203 -16.51 17.62 -36.47
C VAL A 203 -15.56 18.80 -36.29
N LEU A 204 -14.99 18.94 -35.09
CA LEU A 204 -14.10 20.01 -34.72
C LEU A 204 -12.96 19.47 -33.86
N PRO A 205 -11.70 19.49 -34.33
CA PRO A 205 -10.55 19.02 -33.56
C PRO A 205 -10.51 19.62 -32.15
N GLY A 206 -10.29 18.78 -31.14
CA GLY A 206 -10.20 19.18 -29.74
C GLY A 206 -11.54 19.32 -29.01
N SER A 207 -12.68 19.39 -29.71
CA SER A 207 -13.99 19.51 -29.05
C SER A 207 -14.37 18.27 -28.22
N GLY A 208 -13.91 17.08 -28.62
CA GLY A 208 -14.01 15.86 -27.81
C GLY A 208 -13.26 15.95 -26.47
N LYS A 209 -12.09 16.60 -26.46
CA LYS A 209 -11.32 16.86 -25.22
C LYS A 209 -12.01 17.90 -24.34
N LEU A 210 -12.63 18.91 -24.96
CA LEU A 210 -13.46 19.88 -24.23
C LEU A 210 -14.66 19.19 -23.58
N TYR A 211 -15.35 18.31 -24.31
CA TYR A 211 -16.40 17.44 -23.78
C TYR A 211 -15.90 16.56 -22.63
N ALA A 212 -14.69 16.01 -22.72
CA ALA A 212 -14.06 15.26 -21.64
C ALA A 212 -13.72 16.13 -20.41
N GLY A 213 -13.58 17.45 -20.58
CA GLY A 213 -13.28 18.42 -19.52
C GLY A 213 -11.87 19.01 -19.58
N TYR A 214 -11.05 18.61 -20.56
CA TYR A 214 -9.69 19.09 -20.75
C TYR A 214 -9.66 20.38 -21.60
N LYS A 215 -10.08 21.50 -21.00
CA LYS A 215 -10.19 22.80 -21.70
C LYS A 215 -8.86 23.23 -22.36
N GLY A 216 -7.74 23.18 -21.64
CA GLY A 216 -6.44 23.56 -22.18
C GLY A 216 -5.95 22.65 -23.31
N GLN A 217 -6.13 21.33 -23.17
CA GLN A 217 -5.74 20.38 -24.21
C GLN A 217 -6.62 20.47 -25.46
N ALA A 218 -7.89 20.88 -25.33
CA ALA A 218 -8.77 21.11 -26.47
C ALA A 218 -8.22 22.19 -27.42
N ILE A 219 -7.74 23.30 -26.88
CA ILE A 219 -7.16 24.39 -27.68
C ILE A 219 -5.81 23.98 -28.27
N ALA A 220 -4.96 23.35 -27.47
CA ALA A 220 -3.64 22.89 -27.92
C ALA A 220 -3.72 21.89 -29.08
N THR A 221 -4.77 21.07 -29.12
CA THR A 221 -5.00 20.11 -30.21
C THR A 221 -5.58 20.73 -31.47
N LEU A 222 -6.40 21.76 -31.34
CA LEU A 222 -6.97 22.48 -32.47
C LEU A 222 -5.90 23.24 -33.26
N MET A 223 -4.90 23.82 -32.59
CA MET A 223 -3.93 24.74 -33.18
C MET A 223 -3.13 24.13 -34.36
N PRO A 224 -2.51 22.93 -34.25
CA PRO A 224 -1.83 22.32 -35.39
C PRO A 224 -2.78 22.04 -36.57
N CYS A 225 -4.01 21.58 -36.30
CA CYS A 225 -5.00 21.34 -37.36
C CYS A 225 -5.37 22.63 -38.10
N VAL A 226 -5.53 23.75 -37.38
CA VAL A 226 -5.83 25.04 -38.01
C VAL A 226 -4.64 25.53 -38.84
N VAL A 227 -3.43 25.49 -38.29
CA VAL A 227 -2.22 25.99 -38.98
C VAL A 227 -1.93 25.19 -40.24
N PHE A 228 -1.81 23.86 -40.13
CA PHE A 228 -1.49 23.03 -41.29
C PHE A 228 -2.66 22.90 -42.26
N GLY A 229 -3.90 22.98 -41.77
CA GLY A 229 -5.09 23.03 -42.62
C GLY A 229 -5.13 24.30 -43.46
N ALA A 230 -4.86 25.46 -42.86
CA ALA A 230 -4.80 26.74 -43.59
C ALA A 230 -3.69 26.73 -44.65
N VAL A 231 -2.49 26.28 -44.30
CA VAL A 231 -1.37 26.14 -45.24
C VAL A 231 -1.73 25.16 -46.38
N ALA A 232 -2.35 24.03 -46.07
CA ALA A 232 -2.76 23.07 -47.10
C ALA A 232 -3.80 23.68 -48.06
N VAL A 233 -4.83 24.36 -47.54
CA VAL A 233 -5.86 25.01 -48.37
C VAL A 233 -5.24 26.09 -49.27
N GLU A 234 -4.34 26.91 -48.75
CA GLU A 234 -3.68 27.96 -49.53
C GLU A 234 -2.87 27.39 -50.71
N ASN A 235 -2.03 26.38 -50.45
CA ASN A 235 -1.22 25.75 -51.51
C ASN A 235 -2.10 24.95 -52.50
N TYR A 236 -3.20 24.35 -52.04
CA TYR A 236 -4.16 23.70 -52.93
C TYR A 236 -4.80 24.68 -53.91
N ILE A 237 -5.19 25.87 -53.46
CA ILE A 237 -5.82 26.89 -54.31
C ILE A 237 -4.82 27.50 -55.29
N LYS A 238 -3.57 27.76 -54.84
CA LYS A 238 -2.55 28.43 -55.66
C LYS A 238 -1.87 27.51 -56.66
N ASP A 239 -1.42 26.34 -56.20
CA ASP A 239 -0.50 25.46 -56.93
C ASP A 239 -1.11 24.09 -57.26
N GLY A 240 -2.29 23.79 -56.72
CA GLY A 240 -3.06 22.58 -57.01
C GLY A 240 -2.69 21.35 -56.16
N PRO A 241 -3.40 20.23 -56.33
CA PRO A 241 -3.24 19.03 -55.50
C PRO A 241 -1.92 18.26 -55.69
N LYS A 242 -1.16 18.56 -56.75
CA LYS A 242 0.13 17.91 -57.04
C LYS A 242 1.32 18.66 -56.46
N ASP A 243 1.10 19.83 -55.86
CA ASP A 243 2.17 20.62 -55.26
C ASP A 243 2.76 19.92 -54.01
N ALA A 244 4.08 20.01 -53.88
CA ALA A 244 4.81 19.34 -52.80
C ALA A 244 4.49 19.96 -51.42
N LYS A 245 4.26 21.29 -51.34
CA LYS A 245 3.92 21.96 -50.08
C LYS A 245 2.51 21.61 -49.65
N PHE A 246 1.57 21.51 -50.59
CA PHE A 246 0.23 20.98 -50.33
C PHE A 246 0.31 19.56 -49.73
N ILE A 247 0.99 18.63 -50.40
CA ILE A 247 1.10 17.24 -49.94
C ILE A 247 1.72 17.17 -48.54
N ALA A 248 2.80 17.93 -48.30
CA ALA A 248 3.45 17.98 -47.00
C ALA A 248 2.51 18.51 -45.91
N ALA A 249 1.88 19.68 -46.12
CA ALA A 249 0.98 20.29 -45.14
C ALA A 249 -0.26 19.44 -44.89
N ALA A 250 -0.87 18.87 -45.94
CA ALA A 250 -2.03 18.00 -45.85
C ALA A 250 -1.71 16.69 -45.11
N SER A 251 -0.51 16.13 -45.31
CA SER A 251 -0.07 14.93 -44.59
C SER A 251 0.05 15.21 -43.08
N VAL A 252 0.74 16.30 -42.71
CA VAL A 252 0.90 16.70 -41.31
C VAL A 252 -0.47 17.01 -40.68
N PHE A 253 -1.32 17.77 -41.39
CA PHE A 253 -2.70 18.02 -40.97
C PHE A 253 -3.45 16.72 -40.68
N SER A 254 -3.39 15.75 -41.61
CA SER A 254 -4.11 14.46 -41.49
C SER A 254 -3.66 13.68 -40.26
N ILE A 255 -2.35 13.64 -39.98
CA ILE A 255 -1.79 12.99 -38.79
C ILE A 255 -2.36 13.62 -37.52
N PHE A 256 -2.30 14.95 -37.39
CA PHE A 256 -2.84 15.64 -36.23
C PHE A 256 -4.35 15.47 -36.10
N TYR A 257 -5.08 15.49 -37.22
CA TYR A 257 -6.53 15.36 -37.23
C TYR A 257 -6.98 13.98 -36.72
N VAL A 258 -6.43 12.90 -37.25
CA VAL A 258 -6.72 11.53 -36.81
C VAL A 258 -6.27 11.32 -35.36
N GLY A 259 -5.07 11.81 -35.01
CA GLY A 259 -4.55 11.76 -33.65
C GLY A 259 -5.45 12.48 -32.64
N ASN A 260 -6.10 13.58 -33.03
CA ASN A 260 -7.03 14.32 -32.20
C ASN A 260 -8.36 13.59 -31.96
N ILE A 261 -8.84 12.83 -32.94
CA ILE A 261 -10.02 11.98 -32.76
C ILE A 261 -9.71 10.88 -31.76
N TRP A 262 -8.63 10.12 -31.99
CA TRP A 262 -8.20 9.04 -31.11
C TRP A 262 -7.92 9.54 -29.69
N GLY A 263 -7.16 10.64 -29.57
CA GLY A 263 -6.81 11.26 -28.30
C GLY A 263 -8.05 11.67 -27.49
N SER A 264 -9.10 12.18 -28.13
CA SER A 264 -10.37 12.52 -27.44
C SER A 264 -11.10 11.31 -26.86
N VAL A 265 -11.13 10.20 -27.60
CA VAL A 265 -11.71 8.94 -27.11
C VAL A 265 -10.97 8.48 -25.85
N MET A 266 -9.63 8.56 -25.85
CA MET A 266 -8.80 8.17 -24.71
C MET A 266 -8.98 9.14 -23.52
N SER A 267 -9.03 10.44 -23.75
CA SER A 267 -9.20 11.45 -22.68
C SER A 267 -10.43 11.17 -21.80
N VAL A 268 -11.55 10.73 -22.37
CA VAL A 268 -12.75 10.37 -21.59
C VAL A 268 -12.49 9.20 -20.63
N LYS A 269 -11.74 8.18 -21.07
CA LYS A 269 -11.39 7.03 -20.22
C LYS A 269 -10.39 7.45 -19.14
N THR A 270 -9.39 8.25 -19.49
CA THR A 270 -8.36 8.73 -18.57
C THR A 270 -8.97 9.55 -17.43
N ILE A 271 -9.78 10.57 -17.73
CA ILE A 271 -10.34 11.42 -16.67
C ILE A 271 -11.30 10.67 -15.74
N ARG A 272 -12.03 9.69 -16.28
CA ARG A 272 -12.90 8.82 -15.48
C ARG A 272 -12.07 7.96 -14.53
N THR A 273 -11.02 7.33 -15.03
CA THR A 273 -10.14 6.45 -14.25
C THR A 273 -9.40 7.25 -13.19
N GLN A 274 -8.84 8.40 -13.58
CA GLN A 274 -8.14 9.31 -12.68
C GLN A 274 -9.04 9.75 -11.52
N ARG A 275 -10.27 10.24 -11.79
CA ARG A 275 -11.20 10.64 -10.73
C ARG A 275 -11.60 9.49 -9.81
N ASN A 276 -11.86 8.30 -10.37
CA ASN A 276 -12.16 7.13 -9.53
C ASN A 276 -10.96 6.79 -8.63
N ASN A 277 -9.75 6.77 -9.19
CA ASN A 277 -8.54 6.43 -8.45
C ASN A 277 -8.20 7.48 -7.37
N GLU A 278 -8.37 8.76 -7.65
CA GLU A 278 -8.21 9.84 -6.66
C GLU A 278 -9.13 9.64 -5.45
N ILE A 279 -10.40 9.31 -5.70
CA ILE A 279 -11.36 9.04 -4.64
C ILE A 279 -11.01 7.74 -3.91
N TYR A 280 -10.65 6.67 -4.64
CA TYR A 280 -10.30 5.38 -4.04
C TYR A 280 -9.06 5.49 -3.15
N ASN A 281 -8.04 6.22 -3.59
CA ASN A 281 -6.84 6.47 -2.80
C ASN A 281 -7.16 7.29 -1.53
N SER A 282 -8.06 8.28 -1.64
CA SER A 282 -8.54 9.03 -0.48
C SER A 282 -9.27 8.13 0.53
N ILE A 283 -10.15 7.24 0.05
CA ILE A 283 -10.83 6.25 0.89
C ILE A 283 -9.82 5.34 1.61
N LEU A 284 -8.82 4.82 0.89
CA LEU A 284 -7.81 3.93 1.47
C LEU A 284 -6.89 4.64 2.46
N LEU A 285 -6.59 5.92 2.24
CA LEU A 285 -5.87 6.75 3.20
C LEU A 285 -6.67 6.91 4.49
N ASP A 286 -7.93 7.31 4.39
CA ASP A 286 -8.84 7.49 5.52
C ASP A 286 -9.10 6.18 6.27
N LEU A 287 -9.06 5.04 5.57
CA LEU A 287 -9.16 3.73 6.19
C LEU A 287 -7.99 3.41 7.14
N HIS A 288 -6.79 3.86 6.78
CA HIS A 288 -5.58 3.57 7.56
C HIS A 288 -5.44 4.45 8.81
N ILE A 289 -5.96 5.69 8.76
CA ILE A 289 -5.76 6.69 9.81
C ILE A 289 -6.28 6.22 11.18
N PRO A 290 -7.53 5.72 11.33
CA PRO A 290 -8.04 5.25 12.62
C PRO A 290 -7.26 4.05 13.16
N LEU A 291 -6.78 3.16 12.29
CA LEU A 291 -5.98 2.01 12.72
C LEU A 291 -4.72 2.44 13.44
N ARG A 292 -4.03 3.47 12.91
CA ARG A 292 -2.87 4.04 13.59
C ARG A 292 -3.27 4.65 14.93
N ARG A 293 -4.33 5.46 14.99
CA ARG A 293 -4.75 6.13 16.23
C ARG A 293 -5.19 5.17 17.34
N ILE A 294 -5.81 4.05 16.97
CA ILE A 294 -6.38 3.09 17.92
C ILE A 294 -5.31 2.13 18.44
N PHE A 295 -4.35 1.75 17.59
CA PHE A 295 -3.42 0.66 17.90
C PHE A 295 -1.96 1.07 18.09
N ASN A 296 -1.59 2.33 17.78
CA ASN A 296 -0.22 2.85 17.92
C ASN A 296 -0.24 4.24 18.59
#